data_AF-A0A0P7Z7M7-F1
#
_entry.id   AF-A0A0P7Z7M7-F1
#
_cell.length_a   1.000
_cell.length_b   1.000
_cell.length_c   1.000
_cell.angle_alpha   90.00
_cell.angle_beta   90.00
_cell.angle_gamma   90.00
#
_symmetry.space_group_name_H-M   'P 1'
#
loop_
_entity.id
_entity.type
_entity.pdbx_description
1 polymer ?
#
loop_
_entity_poly.entity_id
_entity_poly.type
_entity_poly.pdbx_seq_one_letter_code
_entity_poly.pdbx_strand_id
1 'polypeptide(L)'
;MSFANKNELTRPAQAISGQNLAYLKVMLESALDGVEVKDLDLAMLMNVPVNRLGQLKRAKSSIDVLGKTDSTVDVDEELETRAVEVPSLRPSQAILVRLLLKYPHYAQLLLRPTNPEVFDLIAPFMLPEGRGVSNGSARPKKSGFAPLFGRSYISSYKMLAEDSSSSVNSSIPVTRLQMLVVGKFGELFKRLLSKYQKEQGVIGGGNEIEKFEARGWAVLREQDSLTSWMSDETYEAFFDELSALWGDWFQKHYLQVLRDEAVSRDLDPESALGKGNWTNTEKVAETELRKYTRNTQPILGDTNSLFTLFRESFELTSSEAYWTLGIQVKAFYRFRQRANQRIDAPTSILIRYLFRYPGDIELFIRGPGKGSEILARIQQEDPSFKLSQLGPLFGASRVMSYAFANDNIPCPFFARRLAGIFRQRSIMGEPIYRQIRDCVEDELQARGLNSVQFWRDGRWHE
;
A
#
# COMPACT_ATOMS: atom_id res chain seq x y z
N MET A 1 31.46 -11.90 -9.92
CA MET A 1 30.69 -10.88 -10.66
C MET A 1 31.42 -9.54 -10.50
N SER A 2 31.91 -8.99 -11.60
CA SER A 2 32.70 -7.75 -11.66
C SER A 2 31.92 -6.54 -11.13
N PHE A 3 32.61 -5.65 -10.39
CA PHE A 3 32.08 -4.40 -9.83
C PHE A 3 31.49 -3.44 -10.89
N ALA A 4 31.89 -3.58 -12.16
CA ALA A 4 31.34 -2.77 -13.26
C ALA A 4 29.84 -3.02 -13.53
N ASN A 5 29.38 -4.28 -13.40
CA ASN A 5 27.98 -4.64 -13.66
C ASN A 5 27.00 -4.16 -12.57
N LYS A 6 27.46 -3.93 -11.34
CA LYS A 6 26.59 -3.42 -10.25
C LYS A 6 26.28 -1.93 -10.41
N ASN A 7 27.21 -1.15 -10.98
CA ASN A 7 27.01 0.28 -11.20
C ASN A 7 25.97 0.55 -12.29
N GLU A 8 26.00 -0.17 -13.43
CA GLU A 8 24.99 0.03 -14.48
C GLU A 8 23.57 -0.38 -14.05
N LEU A 9 23.46 -1.41 -13.20
CA LEU A 9 22.17 -1.90 -12.71
C LEU A 9 21.48 -0.91 -11.76
N THR A 10 22.27 -0.21 -10.92
CA THR A 10 21.76 0.76 -9.92
C THR A 10 21.78 2.20 -10.42
N ARG A 11 22.62 2.51 -11.42
CA ARG A 11 22.77 3.83 -12.04
C ARG A 11 22.81 3.70 -13.58
N PRO A 12 21.66 3.49 -14.23
CA PRO A 12 21.61 3.35 -15.68
C PRO A 12 22.11 4.62 -16.38
N ALA A 13 23.05 4.48 -17.31
CA ALA A 13 23.57 5.62 -18.08
C ALA A 13 22.57 6.14 -19.13
N GLN A 14 21.67 5.28 -19.60
CA GLN A 14 20.62 5.63 -20.58
C GLN A 14 19.35 6.11 -19.88
N ALA A 15 18.50 6.82 -20.64
CA ALA A 15 17.21 7.29 -20.15
C ALA A 15 16.35 6.09 -19.72
N ILE A 16 15.62 6.22 -18.61
CA ILE A 16 14.85 5.09 -18.08
C ILE A 16 13.75 4.67 -19.06
N SER A 17 13.69 3.37 -19.32
CA SER A 17 12.68 2.71 -20.13
C SER A 17 12.00 1.57 -19.37
N GLY A 18 11.02 0.94 -19.99
CA GLY A 18 10.32 -0.21 -19.44
C GLY A 18 11.22 -1.38 -19.07
N GLN A 19 12.37 -1.54 -19.75
CA GLN A 19 13.35 -2.59 -19.44
C GLN A 19 13.92 -2.44 -18.03
N ASN A 20 14.09 -1.20 -17.55
CA ASN A 20 14.60 -0.92 -16.21
C ASN A 20 13.64 -1.38 -15.10
N LEU A 21 12.35 -1.62 -15.40
CA LEU A 21 11.41 -2.19 -14.43
C LEU A 21 11.76 -3.65 -14.08
N ALA A 22 12.41 -4.39 -14.99
CA ALA A 22 12.91 -5.73 -14.69
C ALA A 22 14.08 -5.67 -13.71
N TYR A 23 15.02 -4.74 -13.90
CA TYR A 23 16.12 -4.50 -12.96
C TYR A 23 15.62 -4.03 -11.61
N LEU A 24 14.64 -3.13 -11.61
CA LEU A 24 14.00 -2.66 -10.38
C LEU A 24 13.37 -3.82 -9.61
N LYS A 25 12.65 -4.72 -10.30
CA LYS A 25 12.08 -5.91 -9.66
C LYS A 25 13.15 -6.73 -8.93
N VAL A 26 14.24 -7.06 -9.62
CA VAL A 26 15.35 -7.85 -9.03
C VAL A 26 15.99 -7.14 -7.85
N MET A 27 16.20 -5.82 -7.95
CA MET A 27 16.75 -5.02 -6.86
C MET A 27 15.84 -4.99 -5.62
N LEU A 28 14.53 -4.89 -5.83
CA LEU A 28 13.56 -4.91 -4.74
C LEU A 28 13.50 -6.29 -4.08
N GLU A 29 13.49 -7.38 -4.86
CA GLU A 29 13.54 -8.75 -4.32
C GLU A 29 14.81 -8.96 -3.48
N SER A 30 15.96 -8.49 -3.96
CA SER A 30 17.21 -8.53 -3.20
C SER A 30 17.17 -7.71 -1.91
N ALA A 31 16.46 -6.58 -1.90
CA ALA A 31 16.35 -5.72 -0.71
C ALA A 31 15.29 -6.21 0.30
N LEU A 32 14.43 -7.14 -0.11
CA LEU A 32 13.40 -7.77 0.71
C LEU A 32 13.77 -9.22 1.05
N ASP A 33 15.07 -9.51 1.20
CA ASP A 33 15.61 -10.83 1.56
C ASP A 33 15.08 -11.99 0.69
N GLY A 34 14.92 -11.74 -0.61
CA GLY A 34 14.47 -12.73 -1.59
C GLY A 34 12.95 -12.91 -1.67
N VAL A 35 12.15 -12.10 -0.98
CA VAL A 35 10.68 -12.13 -1.12
C VAL A 35 10.27 -11.70 -2.53
N GLU A 36 9.44 -12.52 -3.18
CA GLU A 36 8.93 -12.27 -4.53
C GLU A 36 8.16 -10.94 -4.64
N VAL A 37 8.58 -10.11 -5.59
CA VAL A 37 7.88 -8.87 -5.96
C VAL A 37 6.96 -9.15 -7.14
N LYS A 38 5.65 -9.08 -6.90
CA LYS A 38 4.62 -9.34 -7.91
C LYS A 38 4.34 -8.10 -8.75
N ASP A 39 3.73 -8.32 -9.91
CA ASP A 39 3.31 -7.24 -10.81
C ASP A 39 2.33 -6.25 -10.16
N LEU A 40 1.53 -6.70 -9.19
CA LEU A 40 0.70 -5.80 -8.39
C LEU A 40 1.53 -4.78 -7.60
N ASP A 41 2.67 -5.22 -7.06
CA ASP A 41 3.54 -4.42 -6.21
C ASP A 41 4.24 -3.35 -7.08
N LEU A 42 4.77 -3.74 -8.24
CA LEU A 42 5.35 -2.80 -9.22
C LEU A 42 4.31 -1.81 -9.78
N ALA A 43 3.10 -2.26 -10.10
CA ALA A 43 2.05 -1.37 -10.58
C ALA A 43 1.63 -0.34 -9.54
N MET A 44 1.59 -0.74 -8.26
CA MET A 44 1.35 0.17 -7.14
C MET A 44 2.45 1.23 -7.03
N LEU A 45 3.73 0.81 -7.08
CA LEU A 45 4.88 1.72 -7.04
C LEU A 45 4.86 2.70 -8.20
N MET A 46 4.59 2.24 -9.42
CA MET A 46 4.51 3.09 -10.61
C MET A 46 3.23 3.92 -10.69
N ASN A 47 2.31 3.76 -9.73
CA ASN A 47 0.98 4.35 -9.70
C ASN A 47 0.22 4.15 -11.03
N VAL A 48 0.24 2.93 -11.57
CA VAL A 48 -0.48 2.55 -12.79
C VAL A 48 -1.41 1.37 -12.54
N PRO A 49 -2.50 1.21 -13.32
CA PRO A 49 -3.30 0.00 -13.28
C PRO A 49 -2.45 -1.24 -13.64
N VAL A 50 -2.67 -2.37 -12.97
CA VAL A 50 -1.89 -3.62 -13.20
C VAL A 50 -1.95 -4.09 -14.65
N ASN A 51 -3.10 -3.96 -15.31
CA ASN A 51 -3.26 -4.31 -16.72
C ASN A 51 -2.42 -3.42 -17.67
N ARG A 52 -1.98 -2.24 -17.24
CA ARG A 52 -1.07 -1.37 -18.01
C ARG A 52 0.40 -1.66 -17.74
N LEU A 53 0.75 -2.41 -16.68
CA LEU A 53 2.15 -2.69 -16.35
C LEU A 53 2.85 -3.47 -17.47
N GLY A 54 2.18 -4.42 -18.11
CA GLY A 54 2.75 -5.18 -19.23
C GLY A 54 3.15 -4.29 -20.42
N GLN A 55 2.37 -3.25 -20.71
CA GLN A 55 2.71 -2.23 -21.71
C GLN A 55 3.87 -1.35 -21.22
N LEU A 56 3.83 -0.93 -19.96
CA LEU A 56 4.88 -0.10 -19.35
C LEU A 56 6.25 -0.80 -19.33
N LYS A 57 6.30 -2.11 -19.10
CA LYS A 57 7.54 -2.93 -19.17
C LYS A 57 8.18 -2.96 -20.57
N ARG A 58 7.41 -2.65 -21.62
CA ARG A 58 7.87 -2.59 -23.02
C ARG A 58 8.00 -1.15 -23.53
N ALA A 59 7.62 -0.17 -22.71
CA ALA A 59 7.61 1.23 -23.09
C ALA A 59 9.05 1.75 -23.28
N LYS A 60 9.23 2.62 -24.27
CA LYS A 60 10.48 3.40 -24.40
C LYS A 60 10.45 4.59 -23.45
N SER A 61 11.59 5.29 -23.32
CA SER A 61 11.57 6.58 -22.63
C SER A 61 10.69 7.56 -23.41
N SER A 62 9.98 8.44 -22.70
CA SER A 62 9.19 9.52 -23.30
C SER A 62 9.97 10.39 -24.30
N ILE A 63 11.30 10.53 -24.17
CA ILE A 63 12.14 11.29 -25.10
C ILE A 63 12.22 10.64 -26.49
N ASP A 64 12.25 9.30 -26.56
CA ASP A 64 12.38 8.55 -27.83
C ASP A 64 11.08 8.51 -28.64
N VAL A 65 9.95 8.74 -27.97
CA VAL A 65 8.61 8.67 -28.55
C VAL A 65 8.16 10.05 -29.04
N LEU A 66 8.36 11.08 -28.22
CA LEU A 66 7.97 12.46 -28.56
C LEU A 66 9.00 13.15 -29.47
N GLY A 67 10.26 12.73 -29.46
CA GLY A 67 11.30 13.26 -30.35
C GLY A 67 11.24 12.78 -31.81
N LYS A 68 10.25 11.95 -32.19
CA LYS A 68 10.09 11.41 -33.56
C LYS A 68 8.86 11.90 -34.32
N THR A 69 8.00 12.69 -33.69
CA THR A 69 6.81 13.24 -34.37
C THR A 69 7.09 14.41 -35.31
N ASP A 70 8.33 14.92 -35.36
CA ASP A 70 8.72 16.02 -36.27
C ASP A 70 9.26 15.57 -37.64
N SER A 71 9.28 14.26 -37.95
CA SER A 71 9.63 13.77 -39.29
C SER A 71 8.38 13.41 -40.08
N THR A 72 7.82 14.38 -40.78
CA THR A 72 7.10 14.27 -42.06
C THR A 72 6.36 12.95 -42.29
N VAL A 73 5.12 12.86 -41.82
CA VAL A 73 4.13 11.95 -42.41
C VAL A 73 2.85 12.75 -42.53
N ASP A 74 2.41 13.03 -43.76
CA ASP A 74 1.07 13.53 -44.04
C ASP A 74 0.07 12.51 -43.46
N VAL A 75 -0.59 12.90 -42.36
CA VAL A 75 -1.63 12.08 -41.75
C VAL A 75 -2.96 12.56 -42.34
N ASP A 76 -3.57 11.71 -43.16
CA ASP A 76 -4.96 11.87 -43.60
C ASP A 76 -5.86 12.17 -42.38
N GLU A 77 -6.68 13.23 -42.50
CA GLU A 77 -7.51 13.84 -41.45
C GLU A 77 -8.61 12.91 -40.85
N GLU A 78 -8.65 11.62 -41.17
CA GLU A 78 -9.63 10.67 -40.63
C GLU A 78 -9.16 9.82 -39.42
N LEU A 79 -7.90 9.96 -38.97
CA LEU A 79 -7.35 9.18 -37.84
C LEU A 79 -7.32 9.91 -36.48
N GLU A 80 -7.85 11.13 -36.39
CA GLU A 80 -7.81 11.95 -35.16
C GLU A 80 -8.60 11.38 -33.96
N THR A 81 -9.37 10.31 -34.11
CA THR A 81 -10.13 9.70 -33.00
C THR A 81 -9.54 8.43 -32.40
N ARG A 82 -8.36 7.95 -32.87
CA ARG A 82 -7.63 6.84 -32.23
C ARG A 82 -6.10 6.98 -32.35
N ALA A 83 -5.54 8.08 -31.84
CA ALA A 83 -4.13 8.08 -31.48
C ALA A 83 -3.91 7.05 -30.37
N VAL A 84 -3.51 5.82 -30.74
CA VAL A 84 -2.96 4.85 -29.80
C VAL A 84 -1.65 5.46 -29.32
N GLU A 85 -1.70 6.23 -28.22
CA GLU A 85 -0.51 6.77 -27.56
C GLU A 85 0.50 5.62 -27.42
N VAL A 86 1.62 5.70 -28.13
CA VAL A 86 2.71 4.73 -28.00
C VAL A 86 3.12 4.74 -26.52
N PRO A 87 3.01 3.61 -25.79
CA PRO A 87 3.29 3.60 -24.36
C PRO A 87 4.71 4.09 -24.10
N SER A 88 4.83 5.15 -23.31
CA SER A 88 6.11 5.73 -22.93
C SER A 88 6.22 5.89 -21.42
N LEU A 89 7.45 5.78 -20.92
CA LEU A 89 7.75 5.97 -19.51
C LEU A 89 7.95 7.47 -19.23
N ARG A 90 7.08 8.03 -18.39
CA ARG A 90 7.03 9.46 -18.09
C ARG A 90 8.22 9.90 -17.22
N PRO A 91 8.63 11.17 -17.22
CA PRO A 91 9.73 11.63 -16.37
C PRO A 91 9.52 11.35 -14.88
N SER A 92 8.30 11.52 -14.36
CA SER A 92 7.99 11.22 -12.96
C SER A 92 8.23 9.75 -12.59
N GLN A 93 7.94 8.85 -13.54
CA GLN A 93 8.19 7.42 -13.40
C GLN A 93 9.69 7.11 -13.52
N ALA A 94 10.40 7.80 -14.40
CA ALA A 94 11.84 7.63 -14.59
C ALA A 94 12.64 8.02 -13.33
N ILE A 95 12.31 9.18 -12.74
CA ILE A 95 12.92 9.65 -11.48
C ILE A 95 12.67 8.64 -10.36
N LEU A 96 11.42 8.15 -10.25
CA LEU A 96 11.08 7.12 -9.26
C LEU A 96 11.90 5.84 -9.46
N VAL A 97 12.01 5.34 -10.69
CA VAL A 97 12.80 4.14 -10.98
C VAL A 97 14.27 4.37 -10.63
N ARG A 98 14.88 5.50 -11.00
CA ARG A 98 16.26 5.83 -10.60
C ARG A 98 16.43 5.87 -9.08
N LEU A 99 15.50 6.51 -8.39
CA LEU A 99 15.53 6.59 -6.93
C LEU A 99 15.48 5.20 -6.31
N LEU A 100 14.58 4.34 -6.76
CA LEU A 100 14.42 2.99 -6.19
C LEU A 100 15.52 2.00 -6.63
N LEU A 101 16.18 2.22 -7.77
CA LEU A 101 17.37 1.46 -8.15
C LEU A 101 18.56 1.78 -7.24
N LYS A 102 18.72 3.06 -6.85
CA LYS A 102 19.77 3.49 -5.91
C LYS A 102 19.43 3.17 -4.45
N TYR A 103 18.15 3.31 -4.08
CA TYR A 103 17.65 3.19 -2.72
C TYR A 103 16.42 2.26 -2.68
N PRO A 104 16.59 0.94 -2.89
CA PRO A 104 15.46 0.01 -2.98
C PRO A 104 14.62 -0.07 -1.70
N HIS A 105 15.23 0.20 -0.54
CA HIS A 105 14.53 0.28 0.75
C HIS A 105 13.50 1.43 0.82
N TYR A 106 13.49 2.38 -0.13
CA TYR A 106 12.50 3.45 -0.21
C TYR A 106 11.16 3.01 -0.80
N ALA A 107 11.10 1.86 -1.47
CA ALA A 107 9.87 1.36 -2.09
C ALA A 107 8.77 1.03 -1.08
N GLN A 108 9.16 0.62 0.14
CA GLN A 108 8.26 0.34 1.26
C GLN A 108 7.07 -0.54 0.89
N LEU A 109 7.36 -1.60 0.14
CA LEU A 109 6.37 -2.60 -0.18
C LEU A 109 5.98 -3.33 1.10
N LEU A 110 4.71 -3.20 1.49
CA LEU A 110 4.17 -4.00 2.58
C LEU A 110 4.19 -5.47 2.16
N LEU A 111 4.91 -6.27 2.93
CA LEU A 111 4.97 -7.71 2.72
C LEU A 111 3.56 -8.31 2.86
N ARG A 112 3.27 -9.37 2.12
CA ARG A 112 2.03 -10.14 2.32
C ARG A 112 2.31 -11.20 3.37
N PRO A 113 1.56 -11.25 4.48
CA PRO A 113 1.74 -12.32 5.43
C PRO A 113 1.23 -13.63 4.82
N THR A 114 1.87 -14.73 5.19
CA THR A 114 1.36 -16.08 4.92
C THR A 114 0.23 -16.40 5.89
N ASN A 115 -0.66 -17.32 5.51
CA ASN A 115 -1.75 -17.71 6.40
C ASN A 115 -1.26 -18.30 7.74
N PRO A 116 -0.20 -19.14 7.79
CA PRO A 116 0.37 -19.59 9.05
C PRO A 116 0.88 -18.44 9.92
N GLU A 117 1.64 -17.47 9.37
CA GLU A 117 2.11 -16.30 10.12
C GLU A 117 0.95 -15.53 10.78
N VAL A 118 -0.13 -15.28 10.03
CA VAL A 118 -1.31 -14.60 10.59
C VAL A 118 -1.95 -15.45 11.67
N PHE A 119 -2.09 -16.76 11.43
CA PHE A 119 -2.69 -17.67 12.40
C PHE A 119 -1.90 -17.70 13.70
N ASP A 120 -0.59 -17.89 13.65
CA ASP A 120 0.25 -17.96 14.85
C ASP A 120 0.17 -16.66 15.68
N LEU A 121 0.08 -15.51 15.02
CA LEU A 121 -0.09 -14.20 15.67
C LEU A 121 -1.46 -14.04 16.35
N ILE A 122 -2.55 -14.53 15.74
CA ILE A 122 -3.91 -14.29 16.26
C ILE A 122 -4.49 -15.45 17.06
N ALA A 123 -3.93 -16.66 16.90
CA ALA A 123 -4.41 -17.89 17.51
C ALA A 123 -4.56 -17.81 19.04
N PRO A 124 -3.65 -17.15 19.80
CA PRO A 124 -3.84 -16.96 21.24
C PRO A 124 -5.11 -16.19 21.61
N PHE A 125 -5.70 -15.46 20.66
CA PHE A 125 -6.81 -14.54 20.85
C PHE A 125 -8.12 -14.98 20.17
N MET A 126 -8.10 -16.14 19.50
CA MET A 126 -9.29 -16.71 18.87
C MET A 126 -10.24 -17.28 19.94
N LEU A 127 -11.54 -16.99 19.83
CA LEU A 127 -12.55 -17.49 20.76
C LEU A 127 -12.52 -19.04 20.82
N PRO A 128 -12.50 -19.67 22.01
CA PRO A 128 -12.73 -21.10 22.14
C PRO A 128 -14.16 -21.41 21.70
N GLU A 129 -14.36 -22.42 20.84
CA GLU A 129 -15.71 -22.91 20.56
C GLU A 129 -16.33 -23.51 21.84
N GLY A 130 -17.43 -22.91 22.29
CA GLY A 130 -18.29 -23.48 23.31
C GLY A 130 -17.89 -23.08 24.73
N ARG A 131 -18.82 -22.41 25.43
CA ARG A 131 -18.86 -22.39 26.88
C ARG A 131 -18.90 -23.84 27.36
N GLY A 132 -17.78 -24.39 27.84
CA GLY A 132 -17.78 -25.74 28.41
C GLY A 132 -16.46 -26.51 28.49
N VAL A 133 -15.31 -25.97 28.08
CA VAL A 133 -14.04 -26.69 28.24
C VAL A 133 -13.21 -26.02 29.33
N SER A 134 -13.28 -26.63 30.52
CA SER A 134 -12.41 -26.39 31.66
C SER A 134 -10.93 -26.53 31.29
N ASN A 135 -10.12 -25.60 31.80
CA ASN A 135 -8.69 -25.67 32.10
C ASN A 135 -7.85 -26.71 31.33
N GLY A 136 -6.92 -26.21 30.50
CA GLY A 136 -5.55 -26.77 30.50
C GLY A 136 -4.90 -27.16 29.17
N SER A 137 -5.59 -27.27 28.03
CA SER A 137 -4.91 -27.74 26.80
C SER A 137 -5.65 -27.51 25.47
N ALA A 138 -6.50 -26.49 25.36
CA ALA A 138 -7.19 -26.23 24.10
C ALA A 138 -6.23 -25.63 23.07
N ARG A 139 -5.62 -26.48 22.22
CA ARG A 139 -4.96 -25.99 20.99
C ARG A 139 -5.93 -25.05 20.27
N PRO A 140 -5.48 -23.85 19.84
CA PRO A 140 -6.33 -22.94 19.09
C PRO A 140 -6.91 -23.67 17.87
N LYS A 141 -8.24 -23.73 17.77
CA LYS A 141 -8.91 -24.52 16.74
C LYS A 141 -8.71 -23.85 15.38
N LYS A 142 -7.91 -24.47 14.51
CA LYS A 142 -7.66 -24.05 13.13
C LYS A 142 -8.96 -23.71 12.39
N SER A 143 -10.08 -24.39 12.66
CA SER A 143 -11.38 -24.15 12.01
C SER A 143 -11.88 -22.71 12.11
N GLY A 144 -11.61 -21.99 13.20
CA GLY A 144 -12.09 -20.62 13.42
C GLY A 144 -11.35 -19.55 12.62
N PHE A 145 -10.28 -19.88 11.89
CA PHE A 145 -9.39 -18.90 11.29
C PHE A 145 -10.02 -18.17 10.08
N ALA A 146 -10.47 -18.92 9.07
CA ALA A 146 -11.03 -18.36 7.85
C ALA A 146 -12.34 -17.54 8.06
N PRO A 147 -13.24 -17.91 8.99
CA PRO A 147 -14.39 -17.07 9.37
C PRO A 147 -14.05 -15.62 9.70
N LEU A 148 -12.91 -15.37 10.36
CA LEU A 148 -12.44 -14.02 10.70
C LEU A 148 -12.11 -13.15 9.48
N PHE A 149 -12.03 -13.74 8.29
CA PHE A 149 -11.69 -13.05 7.05
C PHE A 149 -12.79 -13.19 5.98
N GLY A 150 -14.04 -13.39 6.40
CA GLY A 150 -15.17 -13.47 5.46
C GLY A 150 -15.24 -14.78 4.67
N ARG A 151 -14.63 -15.87 5.17
CA ARG A 151 -14.61 -17.20 4.53
C ARG A 151 -15.27 -18.26 5.42
N SER A 152 -15.47 -19.47 4.88
CA SER A 152 -16.06 -20.58 5.63
C SER A 152 -15.04 -21.31 6.49
N TYR A 153 -15.46 -21.92 7.60
CA TYR A 153 -14.57 -22.70 8.48
C TYR A 153 -13.82 -23.84 7.75
N ILE A 154 -14.43 -24.43 6.71
CA ILE A 154 -13.82 -25.46 5.87
C ILE A 154 -12.58 -24.90 5.17
N SER A 155 -12.63 -23.62 4.78
CA SER A 155 -11.50 -22.95 4.13
C SER A 155 -10.29 -22.82 5.04
N SER A 156 -10.48 -22.84 6.37
CA SER A 156 -9.38 -22.71 7.33
C SER A 156 -8.34 -23.81 7.20
N TYR A 157 -8.78 -25.06 6.98
CA TYR A 157 -7.85 -26.19 6.81
C TYR A 157 -7.02 -26.06 5.53
N LYS A 158 -7.64 -25.59 4.44
CA LYS A 158 -6.92 -25.33 3.17
C LYS A 158 -5.98 -24.13 3.31
N MET A 159 -6.39 -23.11 4.05
CA MET A 159 -5.58 -21.93 4.31
C MET A 159 -4.36 -22.24 5.19
N LEU A 160 -4.45 -23.24 6.08
CA LEU A 160 -3.41 -23.59 7.07
C LEU A 160 -2.73 -24.96 6.82
N ALA A 161 -2.79 -25.47 5.59
CA ALA A 161 -2.12 -26.71 5.20
C ALA A 161 -0.59 -26.53 5.14
N GLU A 162 0.21 -27.57 5.40
CA GLU A 162 1.68 -27.45 5.50
C GLU A 162 2.35 -27.00 4.19
N ASP A 163 1.77 -27.32 3.03
CA ASP A 163 2.23 -26.83 1.72
C ASP A 163 1.77 -25.39 1.37
N SER A 164 1.10 -24.70 2.30
CA SER A 164 0.56 -23.35 2.11
C SER A 164 1.54 -22.22 2.43
N SER A 165 2.85 -22.51 2.48
CA SER A 165 3.93 -21.52 2.63
C SER A 165 3.89 -20.42 1.57
N SER A 166 3.20 -20.66 0.45
CA SER A 166 2.85 -19.63 -0.52
C SER A 166 1.47 -19.02 -0.23
N SER A 167 1.39 -17.68 -0.25
CA SER A 167 0.14 -16.88 -0.16
C SER A 167 -0.93 -17.19 -1.23
N VAL A 168 -0.74 -18.23 -2.05
CA VAL A 168 -1.52 -18.63 -3.22
C VAL A 168 -2.93 -19.10 -2.84
N ASN A 169 -3.16 -19.55 -1.60
CA ASN A 169 -4.46 -20.09 -1.18
C ASN A 169 -5.49 -19.04 -0.73
N SER A 170 -5.11 -17.77 -0.62
CA SER A 170 -6.00 -16.68 -0.20
C SER A 170 -6.29 -15.73 -1.36
N SER A 171 -7.56 -15.36 -1.54
CA SER A 171 -7.93 -14.30 -2.47
C SER A 171 -7.34 -12.95 -2.02
N ILE A 172 -7.00 -12.04 -2.95
CA ILE A 172 -6.40 -10.74 -2.61
C ILE A 172 -7.19 -9.97 -1.52
N PRO A 173 -8.52 -9.85 -1.54
CA PRO A 173 -9.26 -9.16 -0.47
C PRO A 173 -9.08 -9.79 0.92
N VAL A 174 -9.00 -11.13 1.01
CA VAL A 174 -8.68 -11.83 2.27
C VAL A 174 -7.28 -11.47 2.74
N THR A 175 -6.30 -11.47 1.83
CA THR A 175 -4.93 -11.04 2.15
C THR A 175 -4.90 -9.59 2.65
N ARG A 176 -5.78 -8.71 2.17
CA ARG A 176 -5.86 -7.33 2.67
C ARG A 176 -6.46 -7.22 4.07
N LEU A 177 -7.48 -8.03 4.40
CA LEU A 177 -7.93 -8.14 5.79
C LEU A 177 -6.84 -8.72 6.71
N GLN A 178 -6.10 -9.72 6.24
CA GLN A 178 -4.97 -10.26 6.99
C GLN A 178 -3.90 -9.19 7.24
N MET A 179 -3.57 -8.39 6.21
CA MET A 179 -2.66 -7.25 6.33
C MET A 179 -3.16 -6.18 7.30
N LEU A 180 -4.47 -5.91 7.35
CA LEU A 180 -5.05 -5.01 8.38
C LEU A 180 -4.77 -5.55 9.79
N VAL A 181 -5.09 -6.82 10.02
CA VAL A 181 -4.97 -7.47 11.33
C VAL A 181 -3.51 -7.48 11.78
N VAL A 182 -2.57 -8.00 10.97
CA VAL A 182 -1.14 -7.99 11.35
C VAL A 182 -0.55 -6.58 11.36
N GLY A 183 -1.06 -5.68 10.51
CA GLY A 183 -0.71 -4.26 10.49
C GLY A 183 -1.01 -3.60 11.83
N LYS A 184 -2.20 -3.85 12.37
CA LYS A 184 -2.59 -3.33 13.68
C LYS A 184 -1.82 -3.94 14.82
N PHE A 185 -1.57 -5.25 14.77
CA PHE A 185 -0.72 -5.88 15.79
C PHE A 185 0.69 -5.28 15.78
N GLY A 186 1.28 -5.10 14.59
CA GLY A 186 2.59 -4.46 14.42
C GLY A 186 2.63 -3.01 14.89
N GLU A 187 1.56 -2.23 14.66
CA GLU A 187 1.45 -0.86 15.18
C GLU A 187 1.46 -0.83 16.72
N LEU A 188 0.65 -1.68 17.36
CA LEU A 188 0.59 -1.78 18.82
C LEU A 188 1.93 -2.25 19.40
N PHE A 189 2.54 -3.27 18.79
CA PHE A 189 3.86 -3.78 19.17
C PHE A 189 4.92 -2.67 19.11
N LYS A 190 5.03 -1.94 18.00
CA LYS A 190 6.00 -0.84 17.86
C LYS A 190 5.78 0.28 18.87
N ARG A 191 4.53 0.67 19.08
CA ARG A 191 4.18 1.72 20.06
C ARG A 191 4.60 1.32 21.46
N LEU A 192 4.32 0.07 21.84
CA LEU A 192 4.64 -0.45 23.16
C LEU A 192 6.16 -0.65 23.32
N LEU A 193 6.83 -1.20 22.31
CA LEU A 193 8.28 -1.40 22.34
C LEU A 193 9.00 -0.05 22.50
N SER A 194 8.54 0.97 21.78
CA SER A 194 9.08 2.34 21.89
C SER A 194 8.87 2.94 23.28
N LYS A 195 7.76 2.60 23.97
CA LYS A 195 7.50 3.03 25.36
C LYS A 195 8.52 2.38 26.30
N TYR A 196 8.67 1.06 26.24
CA TYR A 196 9.59 0.30 27.11
C TYR A 196 11.06 0.70 26.88
N GLN A 197 11.48 0.91 25.63
CA GLN A 197 12.83 1.38 25.31
C GLN A 197 13.14 2.74 25.94
N LYS A 198 12.17 3.67 25.92
CA LYS A 198 12.30 4.99 26.55
C LYS A 198 12.37 4.90 28.06
N GLU A 199 11.52 4.09 28.68
CA GLU A 199 11.45 3.92 30.14
C GLU A 199 12.73 3.29 30.71
N GLN A 200 13.32 2.33 30.00
CA GLN A 200 14.54 1.63 30.42
C GLN A 200 15.84 2.33 29.99
N GLY A 201 15.75 3.51 29.36
CA GLY A 201 16.92 4.23 28.87
C GLY A 201 17.74 3.43 27.85
N VAL A 202 17.11 2.47 27.15
CA VAL A 202 17.74 1.75 26.05
C VAL A 202 17.81 2.71 24.88
N ILE A 203 18.90 3.48 24.83
CA ILE A 203 19.23 4.34 23.70
C ILE A 203 19.74 3.45 22.57
N GLY A 204 18.83 2.72 21.92
CA GLY A 204 18.99 2.44 20.50
C GLY A 204 18.87 3.79 19.82
N GLY A 205 19.99 4.38 19.38
CA GLY A 205 20.02 5.75 18.86
C GLY A 205 18.82 5.99 17.93
N GLY A 206 18.11 7.12 18.09
CA GLY A 206 16.74 7.36 17.60
C GLY A 206 16.42 6.89 16.16
N ASN A 207 17.43 6.72 15.32
CA ASN A 207 17.39 6.02 14.03
C ASN A 207 16.88 4.56 14.06
N GLU A 208 17.00 3.78 15.14
CA GLU A 208 16.52 2.38 15.13
C GLU A 208 14.99 2.28 15.25
N ILE A 209 14.38 3.10 16.11
CA ILE A 209 12.91 3.18 16.25
C ILE A 209 12.25 3.67 14.96
N GLU A 210 12.84 4.67 14.32
CA GLU A 210 12.34 5.21 13.04
C GLU A 210 12.55 4.24 11.87
N LYS A 211 13.60 3.41 11.91
CA LYS A 211 13.75 2.27 10.98
C LYS A 211 12.66 1.21 11.17
N PHE A 212 12.16 1.00 12.40
CA PHE A 212 11.04 0.08 12.66
C PHE A 212 9.71 0.58 12.08
N GLU A 213 9.49 1.90 12.04
CA GLU A 213 8.30 2.47 11.42
C GLU A 213 8.19 2.12 9.93
N ALA A 214 9.32 2.12 9.22
CA ALA A 214 9.36 1.87 7.78
C ALA A 214 9.09 0.40 7.38
N ARG A 215 9.18 -0.55 8.30
CA ARG A 215 9.01 -2.00 8.03
C ARG A 215 7.55 -2.49 8.13
N GLY A 216 6.59 -1.60 8.41
CA GLY A 216 5.17 -1.99 8.49
C GLY A 216 4.93 -3.04 9.59
N TRP A 217 4.27 -4.14 9.24
CA TRP A 217 4.06 -5.30 10.13
C TRP A 217 5.24 -6.29 10.13
N ALA A 218 6.15 -6.21 9.14
CA ALA A 218 7.24 -7.17 9.00
C ALA A 218 8.20 -7.16 10.21
N VAL A 219 8.20 -6.07 10.99
CA VAL A 219 8.87 -5.96 12.29
C VAL A 219 8.57 -7.14 13.23
N LEU A 220 7.39 -7.74 13.12
CA LEU A 220 6.96 -8.87 13.95
C LEU A 220 7.79 -10.15 13.69
N ARG A 221 8.44 -10.27 12.52
CA ARG A 221 9.35 -11.40 12.23
C ARG A 221 10.65 -11.34 13.02
N GLU A 222 10.98 -10.16 13.53
CA GLU A 222 12.19 -9.89 14.29
C GLU A 222 11.88 -9.70 15.78
N GLN A 223 10.65 -10.02 16.23
CA GLN A 223 10.19 -9.77 17.60
C GLN A 223 11.23 -10.20 18.66
N ASP A 224 11.71 -11.44 18.58
CA ASP A 224 12.69 -11.99 19.54
C ASP A 224 14.00 -11.21 19.57
N SER A 225 14.50 -10.78 18.41
CA SER A 225 15.69 -9.95 18.29
C SER A 225 15.45 -8.57 18.93
N LEU A 226 14.28 -7.99 18.67
CA LEU A 226 13.90 -6.66 19.14
C LEU A 226 13.59 -6.60 20.64
N THR A 227 13.24 -7.71 21.26
CA THR A 227 12.98 -7.81 22.70
C THR A 227 14.12 -8.48 23.47
N SER A 228 15.19 -8.90 22.80
CA SER A 228 16.33 -9.64 23.41
C SER A 228 17.06 -8.91 24.55
N TRP A 229 16.90 -7.59 24.65
CA TRP A 229 17.47 -6.77 25.71
C TRP A 229 16.63 -6.76 27.00
N MET A 230 15.37 -7.22 26.95
CA MET A 230 14.47 -7.25 28.10
C MET A 230 14.87 -8.40 29.04
N SER A 231 14.84 -8.15 30.36
CA SER A 231 14.84 -9.25 31.34
C SER A 231 13.55 -10.07 31.22
N ASP A 232 13.54 -11.30 31.71
CA ASP A 232 12.35 -12.17 31.70
C ASP A 232 11.13 -11.47 32.32
N GLU A 233 11.29 -10.82 33.48
CA GLU A 233 10.24 -10.05 34.15
C GLU A 233 9.71 -8.88 33.30
N THR A 234 10.61 -8.19 32.58
CA THR A 234 10.23 -7.07 31.70
C THR A 234 9.51 -7.58 30.47
N TYR A 235 9.98 -8.70 29.91
CA TYR A 235 9.38 -9.32 28.74
C TYR A 235 7.98 -9.85 29.03
N GLU A 236 7.77 -10.49 30.19
CA GLU A 236 6.45 -10.93 30.64
C GLU A 236 5.49 -9.74 30.77
N ALA A 237 5.90 -8.67 31.46
CA ALA A 237 5.08 -7.46 31.60
C ALA A 237 4.76 -6.80 30.24
N PHE A 238 5.75 -6.72 29.35
CA PHE A 238 5.58 -6.21 27.99
C PHE A 238 4.57 -7.05 27.21
N PHE A 239 4.69 -8.37 27.26
CA PHE A 239 3.81 -9.28 26.53
C PHE A 239 2.38 -9.25 27.06
N ASP A 240 2.20 -9.18 28.38
CA ASP A 240 0.88 -9.05 29.01
C ASP A 240 0.19 -7.73 28.61
N GLU A 241 0.92 -6.60 28.61
CA GLU A 241 0.38 -5.32 28.16
C GLU A 241 0.04 -5.34 26.66
N LEU A 242 0.89 -5.96 25.82
CA LEU A 242 0.64 -6.13 24.40
C LEU A 242 -0.62 -6.99 24.14
N SER A 243 -0.72 -8.11 24.86
CA SER A 243 -1.85 -9.05 24.81
C SER A 243 -3.16 -8.35 25.19
N ALA A 244 -3.15 -7.53 26.24
CA ALA A 244 -4.31 -6.74 26.66
C ALA A 244 -4.71 -5.69 25.61
N LEU A 245 -3.76 -4.93 25.07
CA LEU A 245 -4.01 -3.92 24.03
C LEU A 245 -4.57 -4.55 22.75
N TRP A 246 -3.98 -5.66 22.32
CA TRP A 246 -4.44 -6.39 21.15
C TRP A 246 -5.82 -7.00 21.36
N GLY A 247 -6.04 -7.65 22.51
CA GLY A 247 -7.33 -8.23 22.87
C GLY A 247 -8.44 -7.17 22.88
N ASP A 248 -8.16 -5.99 23.43
CA ASP A 248 -9.10 -4.86 23.42
C ASP A 248 -9.47 -4.44 22.00
N TRP A 249 -8.46 -4.21 21.15
CA TRP A 249 -8.69 -3.80 19.77
C TRP A 249 -9.44 -4.87 18.98
N PHE A 250 -9.01 -6.12 19.07
CA PHE A 250 -9.58 -7.22 18.31
C PHE A 250 -11.04 -7.45 18.68
N GLN A 251 -11.37 -7.45 19.97
CA GLN A 251 -12.73 -7.67 20.46
C GLN A 251 -13.65 -6.47 20.19
N LYS A 252 -13.23 -5.25 20.55
CA LYS A 252 -14.08 -4.06 20.50
C LYS A 252 -14.16 -3.44 19.11
N HIS A 253 -13.12 -3.56 18.29
CA HIS A 253 -13.07 -2.94 16.98
C HIS A 253 -13.28 -3.96 15.85
N TYR A 254 -12.41 -4.96 15.74
CA TYR A 254 -12.44 -5.88 14.59
C TYR A 254 -13.64 -6.83 14.62
N LEU A 255 -13.84 -7.57 15.71
CA LEU A 255 -14.97 -8.50 15.84
C LEU A 255 -16.31 -7.78 15.81
N GLN A 256 -16.40 -6.56 16.35
CA GLN A 256 -17.62 -5.77 16.24
C GLN A 256 -17.96 -5.45 14.77
N VAL A 257 -16.97 -5.11 13.94
CA VAL A 257 -17.17 -4.92 12.49
C VAL A 257 -17.64 -6.20 11.82
N LEU A 258 -17.09 -7.36 12.19
CA LEU A 258 -17.55 -8.65 11.68
C LEU A 258 -19.00 -8.95 12.08
N ARG A 259 -19.39 -8.68 13.34
CA ARG A 259 -20.77 -8.83 13.79
C ARG A 259 -21.72 -7.92 13.02
N ASP A 260 -21.34 -6.66 12.81
CA ASP A 260 -22.14 -5.70 12.05
C ASP A 260 -22.28 -6.11 10.58
N GLU A 261 -21.21 -6.66 9.99
CA GLU A 261 -21.26 -7.20 8.64
C GLU A 261 -22.18 -8.43 8.56
N ALA A 262 -22.18 -9.30 9.57
CA ALA A 262 -23.07 -10.46 9.61
C ALA A 262 -24.53 -10.01 9.60
N VAL A 263 -24.88 -9.01 10.42
CA VAL A 263 -26.22 -8.39 10.41
C VAL A 263 -26.53 -7.78 9.05
N SER A 264 -25.57 -7.11 8.40
CA SER A 264 -25.78 -6.54 7.05
C SER A 264 -26.06 -7.59 5.96
N ARG A 265 -25.75 -8.85 6.24
CA ARG A 265 -25.97 -10.02 5.38
C ARG A 265 -27.12 -10.89 5.85
N ASP A 266 -27.92 -10.43 6.82
CA ASP A 266 -29.03 -11.17 7.41
C ASP A 266 -28.58 -12.52 8.02
N LEU A 267 -27.38 -12.53 8.62
CA LEU A 267 -26.80 -13.69 9.29
C LEU A 267 -26.76 -13.49 10.80
N ASP A 268 -26.88 -14.59 11.55
CA ASP A 268 -26.58 -14.59 12.98
C ASP A 268 -25.08 -14.30 13.21
N PRO A 269 -24.71 -13.27 14.00
CA PRO A 269 -23.32 -12.86 14.17
C PRO A 269 -22.40 -13.96 14.72
N GLU A 270 -22.83 -14.69 15.75
CA GLU A 270 -21.99 -15.70 16.39
C GLU A 270 -21.84 -16.95 15.52
N SER A 271 -22.91 -17.32 14.79
CA SER A 271 -22.84 -18.36 13.75
C SER A 271 -21.92 -17.98 12.60
N ALA A 272 -21.93 -16.72 12.16
CA ALA A 272 -21.03 -16.22 11.12
C ALA A 272 -19.56 -16.24 11.55
N LEU A 273 -19.28 -15.84 12.81
CA LEU A 273 -17.94 -15.88 13.40
C LEU A 273 -17.43 -17.31 13.64
N GLY A 274 -18.30 -18.24 14.07
CA GLY A 274 -17.90 -19.61 14.36
C GLY A 274 -17.79 -20.49 13.12
N LYS A 275 -18.83 -20.52 12.29
CA LYS A 275 -18.91 -21.42 11.13
C LYS A 275 -18.42 -20.77 9.85
N GLY A 276 -18.54 -19.45 9.70
CA GLY A 276 -18.24 -18.81 8.42
C GLY A 276 -19.18 -19.28 7.31
N ASN A 277 -20.09 -18.42 6.89
CA ASN A 277 -20.90 -18.63 5.69
C ASN A 277 -21.38 -17.29 5.18
N TRP A 278 -20.44 -16.41 4.86
CA TRP A 278 -20.66 -15.03 4.45
C TRP A 278 -21.26 -14.88 3.04
N THR A 279 -22.01 -15.89 2.59
CA THR A 279 -22.38 -16.14 1.19
C THR A 279 -23.64 -15.42 0.74
N ASN A 280 -24.42 -14.82 1.66
CA ASN A 280 -25.57 -14.00 1.29
C ASN A 280 -25.08 -12.79 0.48
N THR A 281 -25.28 -12.88 -0.83
CA THR A 281 -24.99 -11.85 -1.83
C THR A 281 -26.25 -11.47 -2.58
N GLU A 282 -27.42 -11.66 -1.96
CA GLU A 282 -28.70 -11.36 -2.58
C GLU A 282 -28.88 -9.85 -2.80
N LYS A 283 -29.79 -9.52 -3.72
CA LYS A 283 -30.18 -8.13 -3.97
C LYS A 283 -30.95 -7.61 -2.76
N VAL A 284 -30.71 -6.36 -2.38
CA VAL A 284 -31.43 -5.66 -1.32
C VAL A 284 -32.30 -4.60 -1.97
N ALA A 285 -33.60 -4.63 -1.69
CA ALA A 285 -34.48 -3.58 -2.17
C ALA A 285 -34.27 -2.28 -1.36
N GLU A 286 -34.47 -1.12 -1.98
CA GLU A 286 -34.26 0.17 -1.31
C GLU A 286 -35.15 0.35 -0.06
N THR A 287 -36.36 -0.21 -0.10
CA THR A 287 -37.29 -0.24 1.03
C THR A 287 -36.75 -1.03 2.22
N GLU A 288 -35.90 -2.03 1.99
CA GLU A 288 -35.30 -2.87 3.02
C GLU A 288 -34.10 -2.23 3.68
N LEU A 289 -33.44 -1.27 3.02
CA LEU A 289 -32.31 -0.55 3.60
C LEU A 289 -32.68 0.17 4.91
N ARG A 290 -33.95 0.55 5.07
CA ARG A 290 -34.49 1.16 6.29
C ARG A 290 -34.50 0.23 7.50
N LYS A 291 -34.38 -1.09 7.30
CA LYS A 291 -34.32 -2.09 8.38
C LYS A 291 -32.96 -2.11 9.09
N TYR A 292 -31.92 -1.56 8.46
CA TYR A 292 -30.56 -1.59 8.97
C TYR A 292 -30.18 -0.28 9.64
N THR A 293 -29.31 -0.36 10.64
CA THR A 293 -28.68 0.82 11.23
C THR A 293 -27.58 1.34 10.30
N ARG A 294 -27.11 2.57 10.53
CA ARG A 294 -25.95 3.13 9.80
C ARG A 294 -24.74 2.18 9.79
N ASN A 295 -24.50 1.46 10.89
CA ASN A 295 -23.36 0.58 11.04
C ASN A 295 -23.56 -0.81 10.42
N THR A 296 -24.81 -1.22 10.19
CA THR A 296 -25.17 -2.54 9.67
C THR A 296 -25.80 -2.47 8.29
N GLN A 297 -25.83 -1.29 7.66
CA GLN A 297 -26.35 -1.14 6.31
C GLN A 297 -25.53 -2.00 5.33
N PRO A 298 -26.17 -2.77 4.42
CA PRO A 298 -25.49 -3.55 3.41
C PRO A 298 -24.64 -2.65 2.51
N ILE A 299 -23.41 -3.06 2.23
CA ILE A 299 -22.54 -2.36 1.27
C ILE A 299 -22.82 -2.93 -0.12
N LEU A 300 -23.32 -2.07 -1.00
CA LEU A 300 -23.81 -2.43 -2.33
C LEU A 300 -22.93 -1.84 -3.45
N GLY A 301 -23.26 -2.15 -4.70
CA GLY A 301 -22.63 -1.56 -5.88
C GLY A 301 -23.18 -0.17 -6.28
N ASP A 302 -24.19 0.34 -5.58
CA ASP A 302 -24.85 1.62 -5.89
C ASP A 302 -23.91 2.84 -5.76
N THR A 303 -24.28 3.94 -6.40
CA THR A 303 -23.52 5.20 -6.41
C THR A 303 -23.37 5.83 -5.03
N ASN A 304 -24.34 5.67 -4.14
CA ASN A 304 -24.30 6.22 -2.79
C ASN A 304 -23.74 5.23 -1.75
N SER A 305 -23.36 4.03 -2.17
CA SER A 305 -22.78 3.01 -1.30
C SER A 305 -21.35 3.37 -0.90
N LEU A 306 -20.95 2.99 0.33
CA LEU A 306 -19.57 3.10 0.82
C LEU A 306 -18.55 2.50 -0.16
N PHE A 307 -18.93 1.46 -0.92
CA PHE A 307 -18.07 0.86 -1.94
C PHE A 307 -17.69 1.82 -3.06
N THR A 308 -18.66 2.59 -3.57
CA THR A 308 -18.43 3.58 -4.62
C THR A 308 -17.60 4.74 -4.09
N LEU A 309 -17.98 5.24 -2.91
CA LEU A 309 -17.40 6.45 -2.33
C LEU A 309 -15.98 6.23 -1.80
N PHE A 310 -15.59 4.98 -1.49
CA PHE A 310 -14.32 4.64 -0.87
C PHE A 310 -13.11 5.36 -1.47
N ARG A 311 -12.94 5.33 -2.78
CA ARG A 311 -11.76 5.94 -3.43
C ARG A 311 -11.68 7.45 -3.17
N GLU A 312 -12.82 8.14 -3.21
CA GLU A 312 -12.89 9.59 -3.03
C GLU A 312 -12.82 9.97 -1.56
N SER A 313 -13.51 9.23 -0.67
CA SER A 313 -13.46 9.43 0.79
C SER A 313 -12.06 9.31 1.38
N PHE A 314 -11.20 8.47 0.78
CA PHE A 314 -9.81 8.27 1.21
C PHE A 314 -8.78 8.94 0.28
N GLU A 315 -9.22 9.77 -0.68
CA GLU A 315 -8.36 10.48 -1.64
C GLU A 315 -7.35 9.57 -2.36
N LEU A 316 -7.79 8.36 -2.72
CA LEU A 316 -6.94 7.33 -3.33
C LEU A 316 -6.97 7.40 -4.86
N THR A 317 -5.87 7.02 -5.49
CA THR A 317 -5.90 6.68 -6.92
C THR A 317 -6.57 5.33 -7.17
N SER A 318 -6.88 5.02 -8.43
CA SER A 318 -7.41 3.70 -8.79
C SER A 318 -6.43 2.56 -8.46
N SER A 319 -5.12 2.81 -8.58
CA SER A 319 -4.08 1.83 -8.21
C SER A 319 -3.98 1.67 -6.70
N GLU A 320 -4.13 2.75 -5.94
CA GLU A 320 -4.14 2.74 -4.47
C GLU A 320 -5.39 2.08 -3.90
N ALA A 321 -6.55 2.33 -4.49
CA ALA A 321 -7.79 1.66 -4.13
C ALA A 321 -7.71 0.16 -4.41
N TYR A 322 -7.14 -0.25 -5.56
CA TYR A 322 -6.89 -1.67 -5.84
C TYR A 322 -5.87 -2.27 -4.88
N TRP A 323 -4.80 -1.54 -4.57
CA TRP A 323 -3.82 -1.96 -3.56
C TRP A 323 -4.51 -2.21 -2.21
N THR A 324 -5.34 -1.29 -1.75
CA THR A 324 -5.98 -1.36 -0.43
C THR A 324 -7.05 -2.44 -0.37
N LEU A 325 -7.97 -2.48 -1.34
CA LEU A 325 -9.14 -3.37 -1.29
C LEU A 325 -8.91 -4.74 -1.94
N GLY A 326 -7.92 -4.88 -2.81
CA GLY A 326 -7.74 -6.09 -3.61
C GLY A 326 -8.78 -6.27 -4.72
N ILE A 327 -9.58 -5.24 -5.03
CA ILE A 327 -10.59 -5.26 -6.09
C ILE A 327 -10.07 -4.62 -7.38
N GLN A 328 -9.97 -5.43 -8.43
CA GLN A 328 -9.60 -4.96 -9.76
C GLN A 328 -10.68 -4.03 -10.34
N VAL A 329 -10.27 -3.10 -11.22
CA VAL A 329 -11.16 -2.17 -11.92
C VAL A 329 -12.34 -2.88 -12.61
N LYS A 330 -12.08 -4.03 -13.26
CA LYS A 330 -13.14 -4.84 -13.91
C LYS A 330 -14.16 -5.39 -12.90
N ALA A 331 -13.70 -5.81 -11.73
CA ALA A 331 -14.58 -6.28 -10.66
C ALA A 331 -15.37 -5.12 -10.04
N PHE A 332 -14.73 -3.95 -9.86
CA PHE A 332 -15.41 -2.72 -9.42
C PHE A 332 -16.60 -2.37 -10.31
N TYR A 333 -16.40 -2.28 -11.63
CA TYR A 333 -17.49 -1.98 -12.56
C TYR A 333 -18.55 -3.10 -12.64
N ARG A 334 -18.17 -4.36 -12.41
CA ARG A 334 -19.14 -5.46 -12.32
C ARG A 334 -20.08 -5.29 -11.13
N PHE A 335 -19.57 -4.88 -9.96
CA PHE A 335 -20.42 -4.57 -8.82
C PHE A 335 -21.31 -3.34 -9.09
N ARG A 336 -20.77 -2.30 -9.73
CA ARG A 336 -21.54 -1.12 -10.16
C ARG A 336 -22.72 -1.45 -11.08
N GLN A 337 -22.54 -2.39 -12.01
CA GLN A 337 -23.62 -2.87 -12.89
C GLN A 337 -24.72 -3.63 -12.12
N ARG A 338 -24.43 -4.08 -10.90
CA ARG A 338 -25.35 -4.78 -10.01
C ARG A 338 -25.59 -3.92 -8.77
N ALA A 339 -26.04 -2.68 -8.98
CA ALA A 339 -26.13 -1.63 -7.97
C ALA A 339 -26.78 -2.08 -6.66
N ASN A 340 -27.85 -2.88 -6.73
CA ASN A 340 -28.60 -3.33 -5.55
C ASN A 340 -28.08 -4.63 -4.92
N GLN A 341 -26.98 -5.19 -5.43
CA GLN A 341 -26.41 -6.45 -4.93
C GLN A 341 -25.31 -6.16 -3.90
N ARG A 342 -25.29 -6.94 -2.82
CA ARG A 342 -24.19 -6.92 -1.84
C ARG A 342 -22.86 -7.27 -2.52
N ILE A 343 -21.80 -6.56 -2.17
CA ILE A 343 -20.45 -6.92 -2.60
C ILE A 343 -19.93 -8.15 -1.82
N ASP A 344 -18.76 -8.67 -2.20
CA ASP A 344 -18.16 -9.80 -1.49
C ASP A 344 -17.79 -9.46 -0.05
N ALA A 345 -17.92 -10.44 0.85
CA ALA A 345 -17.75 -10.25 2.28
C ALA A 345 -16.37 -9.71 2.70
N PRO A 346 -15.24 -10.27 2.21
CA PRO A 346 -13.93 -9.76 2.62
C PRO A 346 -13.76 -8.27 2.30
N THR A 347 -14.20 -7.85 1.12
CA THR A 347 -14.14 -6.43 0.71
C THR A 347 -15.09 -5.56 1.54
N SER A 348 -16.32 -6.03 1.78
CA SER A 348 -17.30 -5.32 2.62
C SER A 348 -16.80 -5.10 4.04
N ILE A 349 -16.23 -6.14 4.66
CA ILE A 349 -15.63 -6.07 6.01
C ILE A 349 -14.55 -4.99 6.04
N LEU A 350 -13.63 -5.00 5.07
CA LEU A 350 -12.52 -4.05 5.04
C LEU A 350 -13.01 -2.61 4.85
N ILE A 351 -13.98 -2.38 3.97
CA ILE A 351 -14.57 -1.06 3.75
C ILE A 351 -15.28 -0.58 5.01
N ARG A 352 -16.11 -1.44 5.62
CA ARG A 352 -16.82 -1.11 6.87
C ARG A 352 -15.83 -0.76 7.99
N TYR A 353 -14.75 -1.51 8.10
CA TYR A 353 -13.69 -1.25 9.06
C TYR A 353 -13.04 0.12 8.81
N LEU A 354 -12.58 0.39 7.60
CA LEU A 354 -11.86 1.63 7.27
C LEU A 354 -12.75 2.87 7.40
N PHE A 355 -14.03 2.81 7.02
CA PHE A 355 -14.94 3.94 7.26
C PHE A 355 -15.20 4.22 8.75
N ARG A 356 -15.05 3.21 9.62
CA ARG A 356 -15.17 3.38 11.08
C ARG A 356 -13.86 3.87 11.71
N TYR A 357 -12.73 3.41 11.20
CA TYR A 357 -11.38 3.75 11.67
C TYR A 357 -10.54 4.28 10.51
N PRO A 358 -10.81 5.50 10.02
CA PRO A 358 -10.22 6.01 8.77
C PRO A 358 -8.70 6.20 8.83
N GLY A 359 -8.13 6.45 10.01
CA GLY A 359 -6.67 6.55 10.18
C GLY A 359 -5.93 5.25 9.84
N ASP A 360 -6.61 4.11 9.87
CA ASP A 360 -6.00 2.80 9.64
C ASP A 360 -5.71 2.54 8.15
N ILE A 361 -6.12 3.45 7.26
CA ILE A 361 -5.70 3.43 5.85
C ILE A 361 -4.17 3.49 5.73
N GLU A 362 -3.49 4.14 6.67
CA GLU A 362 -2.03 4.28 6.69
C GLU A 362 -1.30 2.94 6.91
N LEU A 363 -2.01 1.91 7.39
CA LEU A 363 -1.48 0.53 7.46
C LEU A 363 -1.30 -0.10 6.08
N PHE A 364 -1.97 0.42 5.05
CA PHE A 364 -1.86 -0.03 3.66
C PHE A 364 -1.04 0.92 2.81
N ILE A 365 -1.26 2.21 3.02
CA ILE A 365 -0.67 3.28 2.23
C ILE A 365 -0.68 4.58 3.02
N ARG A 366 0.51 5.12 3.28
CA ARG A 366 0.63 6.48 3.84
C ARG A 366 0.29 7.50 2.77
N GLY A 367 -0.51 8.51 3.15
CA GLY A 367 -0.88 9.60 2.24
C GLY A 367 0.33 10.45 1.83
N PRO A 368 0.35 11.00 0.61
CA PRO A 368 1.41 11.90 0.16
C PRO A 368 1.44 13.17 1.04
N GLY A 369 2.62 13.77 1.21
CA GLY A 369 2.73 15.09 1.84
C GLY A 369 2.07 16.16 0.99
N LYS A 370 1.58 17.23 1.63
CA LYS A 370 1.08 18.40 0.89
C LYS A 370 2.23 19.04 0.12
N GLY A 371 1.96 19.55 -1.08
CA GLY A 371 3.03 20.15 -1.90
C GLY A 371 3.65 21.40 -1.25
N SER A 372 2.87 22.16 -0.47
CA SER A 372 3.36 23.29 0.33
C SER A 372 4.35 22.85 1.41
N GLU A 373 4.05 21.77 2.13
CA GLU A 373 4.90 21.18 3.17
C GLU A 373 6.20 20.65 2.56
N ILE A 374 6.10 19.96 1.42
CA ILE A 374 7.27 19.48 0.65
C ILE A 374 8.14 20.66 0.23
N LEU A 375 7.54 21.71 -0.34
CA LEU A 375 8.27 22.90 -0.78
C LEU A 375 8.98 23.59 0.39
N ALA A 376 8.27 23.83 1.50
CA ALA A 376 8.83 24.46 2.69
C ALA A 376 10.01 23.65 3.23
N ARG A 377 9.89 22.31 3.24
CA ARG A 377 10.96 21.43 3.68
C ARG A 377 12.18 21.46 2.76
N ILE A 378 11.98 21.52 1.45
CA ILE A 378 13.08 21.71 0.47
C ILE A 378 13.77 23.06 0.71
N GLN A 379 13.01 24.13 0.89
CA GLN A 379 13.55 25.49 1.08
C GLN A 379 14.32 25.67 2.39
N GLN A 380 14.03 24.87 3.41
CA GLN A 380 14.86 24.80 4.62
C GLN A 380 16.26 24.26 4.33
N GLU A 381 16.39 23.34 3.36
CA GLU A 381 17.67 22.73 2.98
C GLU A 381 18.38 23.51 1.86
N ASP A 382 17.62 24.06 0.92
CA ASP A 382 18.07 24.86 -0.22
C ASP A 382 17.21 26.12 -0.34
N PRO A 383 17.58 27.23 0.34
CA PRO A 383 16.84 28.49 0.30
C PRO A 383 16.73 29.11 -1.09
N SER A 384 17.54 28.67 -2.06
CA SER A 384 17.49 29.15 -3.44
C SER A 384 16.42 28.44 -4.29
N PHE A 385 15.85 27.34 -3.78
CA PHE A 385 14.85 26.55 -4.47
C PHE A 385 13.55 27.34 -4.67
N LYS A 386 13.14 27.47 -5.93
CA LYS A 386 11.97 28.26 -6.32
C LYS A 386 10.73 27.38 -6.40
N LEU A 387 9.57 27.92 -6.06
CA LEU A 387 8.27 27.26 -6.27
C LEU A 387 8.15 26.64 -7.67
N SER A 388 8.58 27.35 -8.71
CA SER A 388 8.55 26.90 -10.10
C SER A 388 9.35 25.62 -10.41
N GLN A 389 10.23 25.19 -9.51
CA GLN A 389 11.07 24.00 -9.66
C GLN A 389 10.45 22.75 -9.03
N LEU A 390 9.35 22.90 -8.27
CA LEU A 390 8.70 21.78 -7.59
C LEU A 390 8.12 20.76 -8.58
N GLY A 391 7.37 21.19 -9.60
CA GLY A 391 6.87 20.31 -10.66
C GLY A 391 7.99 19.57 -11.39
N PRO A 392 9.03 20.28 -11.90
CA PRO A 392 10.21 19.69 -12.50
C PRO A 392 10.91 18.63 -11.65
N LEU A 393 11.12 18.87 -10.35
CA LEU A 393 11.74 17.92 -9.42
C LEU A 393 10.97 16.59 -9.35
N PHE A 394 9.65 16.61 -9.56
CA PHE A 394 8.78 15.43 -9.54
C PHE A 394 8.40 14.92 -10.94
N GLY A 395 9.12 15.37 -11.98
CA GLY A 395 8.95 14.87 -13.35
C GLY A 395 7.76 15.44 -14.11
N ALA A 396 7.34 16.67 -13.77
CA ALA A 396 6.32 17.43 -14.49
C ALA A 396 6.84 18.78 -14.98
N SER A 397 5.98 19.56 -15.63
CA SER A 397 6.34 20.90 -16.11
C SER A 397 6.37 21.93 -14.98
N ARG A 398 7.05 23.06 -15.23
CA ARG A 398 7.07 24.22 -14.33
C ARG A 398 5.68 24.68 -13.89
N VAL A 399 4.69 24.69 -14.79
CA VAL A 399 3.33 25.18 -14.51
C VAL A 399 2.63 24.31 -13.47
N MET A 400 2.89 23.00 -13.47
CA MET A 400 2.29 22.07 -12.50
C MET A 400 2.76 22.32 -11.06
N SER A 401 3.84 23.08 -10.87
CA SER A 401 4.34 23.43 -9.54
C SER A 401 3.34 24.24 -8.72
N TYR A 402 2.62 25.17 -9.36
CA TYR A 402 1.66 26.03 -8.67
C TYR A 402 0.44 25.24 -8.19
N ALA A 403 -0.06 24.32 -9.03
CA ALA A 403 -1.13 23.42 -8.64
C ALA A 403 -0.69 22.44 -7.55
N PHE A 404 0.55 21.92 -7.64
CA PHE A 404 1.09 21.00 -6.64
C PHE A 404 1.27 21.68 -5.27
N ALA A 405 1.78 22.91 -5.22
CA ALA A 405 1.98 23.62 -3.96
C ALA A 405 0.70 24.19 -3.32
N ASN A 406 -0.45 24.08 -3.99
CA ASN A 406 -1.72 24.60 -3.48
C ASN A 406 -2.35 23.63 -2.48
N ASP A 407 -2.55 24.08 -1.24
CA ASP A 407 -3.13 23.27 -0.16
C ASP A 407 -4.58 22.83 -0.38
N ASN A 408 -5.30 23.53 -1.28
CA ASN A 408 -6.68 23.19 -1.62
C ASN A 408 -6.78 22.10 -2.69
N ILE A 409 -5.65 21.67 -3.27
CA ILE A 409 -5.61 20.69 -4.36
C ILE A 409 -4.92 19.42 -3.84
N PRO A 410 -5.53 18.23 -3.99
CA PRO A 410 -4.87 16.98 -3.66
C PRO A 410 -3.55 16.80 -4.42
N CYS A 411 -2.59 16.10 -3.81
CA CYS A 411 -1.30 15.83 -4.44
C CYS A 411 -1.48 15.25 -5.86
N PRO A 412 -0.88 15.86 -6.91
CA PRO A 412 -1.07 15.44 -8.28
C PRO A 412 -0.72 13.97 -8.50
N PHE A 413 -1.54 13.28 -9.29
CA PHE A 413 -1.42 11.84 -9.54
C PHE A 413 0.01 11.39 -9.93
N PHE A 414 0.71 12.17 -10.76
CA PHE A 414 2.05 11.84 -11.22
C PHE A 414 3.10 11.89 -10.10
N ALA A 415 2.91 12.74 -9.09
CA ALA A 415 3.85 13.00 -8.01
C ALA A 415 3.60 12.14 -6.77
N ARG A 416 2.37 11.62 -6.60
CA ARG A 416 1.92 10.96 -5.36
C ARG A 416 2.92 10.01 -4.72
N ARG A 417 3.55 9.13 -5.51
CA ARG A 417 4.49 8.12 -4.99
C ARG A 417 5.79 8.74 -4.52
N LEU A 418 6.41 9.57 -5.34
CA LEU A 418 7.60 10.32 -4.95
C LEU A 418 7.31 11.24 -3.76
N ALA A 419 6.13 11.86 -3.69
CA ALA A 419 5.72 12.74 -2.60
C ALA A 419 5.51 11.96 -1.29
N GLY A 420 4.96 10.74 -1.35
CA GLY A 420 4.87 9.84 -0.21
C GLY A 420 6.25 9.42 0.31
N ILE A 421 7.16 9.04 -0.60
CA ILE A 421 8.56 8.72 -0.25
C ILE A 421 9.24 9.95 0.36
N PHE A 422 9.09 11.13 -0.25
CA PHE A 422 9.63 12.39 0.24
C PHE A 422 9.21 12.65 1.67
N ARG A 423 7.89 12.67 1.94
CA ARG A 423 7.33 12.95 3.27
C ARG A 423 7.97 12.05 4.32
N GLN A 424 7.98 10.74 4.06
CA GLN A 424 8.45 9.78 5.05
C GLN A 424 9.94 9.83 5.28
N ARG A 425 10.75 9.90 4.22
CA ARG A 425 12.20 9.98 4.36
C ARG A 425 12.63 11.28 5.01
N SER A 426 11.88 12.36 4.77
CA SER A 426 12.11 13.62 5.46
C SER A 426 11.81 13.56 6.96
N ILE A 427 10.74 12.86 7.37
CA ILE A 427 10.42 12.61 8.79
C ILE A 427 11.56 11.82 9.46
N MET A 428 12.13 10.84 8.74
CA MET A 428 13.28 10.04 9.21
C MET A 428 14.63 10.78 9.15
N GLY A 429 14.64 12.08 8.86
CA GLY A 429 15.86 12.88 8.78
C GLY A 429 16.78 12.55 7.60
N GLU A 430 16.32 11.76 6.61
CA GLU A 430 17.11 11.40 5.44
C GLU A 430 17.18 12.56 4.42
N PRO A 431 18.30 12.73 3.68
CA PRO A 431 18.50 13.82 2.73
C PRO A 431 17.76 13.59 1.39
N ILE A 432 16.46 13.30 1.46
CA ILE A 432 15.64 12.84 0.34
C ILE A 432 15.54 13.86 -0.80
N TYR A 433 15.57 15.15 -0.50
CA TYR A 433 15.61 16.19 -1.52
C TYR A 433 16.85 16.06 -2.41
N ARG A 434 18.05 15.96 -1.82
CA ARG A 434 19.30 15.77 -2.58
C ARG A 434 19.26 14.49 -3.40
N GLN A 435 18.79 13.39 -2.83
CA GLN A 435 18.73 12.11 -3.52
C GLN A 435 17.77 12.13 -4.73
N ILE A 436 16.61 12.78 -4.61
CA ILE A 436 15.70 12.97 -5.74
C ILE A 436 16.34 13.90 -6.77
N ARG A 437 16.95 15.00 -6.33
CA ARG A 437 17.65 15.93 -7.23
C ARG A 437 18.74 15.23 -8.03
N ASP A 438 19.58 14.42 -7.39
CA ASP A 438 20.60 13.61 -8.07
C ASP A 438 19.98 12.65 -9.11
N CYS A 439 18.81 12.09 -8.82
CA CYS A 439 18.10 11.24 -9.79
C CYS A 439 17.52 12.03 -10.96
N VAL A 440 17.10 13.28 -10.73
CA VAL A 440 16.69 14.19 -11.80
C VAL A 440 17.90 14.52 -12.68
N GLU A 441 19.02 14.95 -12.10
CA GLU A 441 20.26 15.29 -12.84
C GLU A 441 20.75 14.10 -13.70
N ASP A 442 20.80 12.89 -13.13
CA ASP A 442 21.15 11.69 -13.88
C ASP A 442 20.21 11.43 -15.05
N GLU A 443 18.90 11.66 -14.88
CA GLU A 443 17.93 11.48 -15.95
C GLU A 443 18.04 12.58 -17.02
N LEU A 444 18.37 13.81 -16.63
CA LEU A 444 18.62 14.90 -17.58
C LEU A 444 19.83 14.58 -18.45
N GLN A 445 20.94 14.16 -17.83
CA GLN A 445 22.14 13.77 -18.54
C GLN A 445 21.85 12.61 -19.50
N ALA A 446 21.12 11.60 -19.03
CA ALA A 446 20.76 10.44 -19.83
C ALA A 446 19.81 10.75 -21.01
N ARG A 447 19.07 11.87 -20.92
CA ARG A 447 18.22 12.42 -21.99
C ARG A 447 18.93 13.43 -22.89
N GLY A 448 20.18 13.79 -22.59
CA GLY A 448 20.93 14.83 -23.32
C GLY A 448 20.50 16.26 -23.00
N LEU A 449 19.75 16.49 -21.92
CA LEU A 449 19.23 17.82 -21.56
C LEU A 449 20.25 18.62 -20.73
N ASN A 450 20.31 19.93 -20.98
CA ASN A 450 21.15 20.84 -20.19
C ASN A 450 20.52 21.13 -18.82
N SER A 451 21.23 20.79 -17.73
CA SER A 451 20.76 20.96 -16.35
C SER A 451 20.43 22.42 -15.98
N VAL A 452 21.30 23.37 -16.35
CA VAL A 452 21.09 24.79 -16.02
C VAL A 452 19.82 25.33 -16.70
N GLN A 453 19.63 24.97 -17.96
CA GLN A 453 18.42 25.33 -18.70
C GLN A 453 17.18 24.64 -18.14
N PHE A 454 17.29 23.35 -17.78
CA PHE A 454 16.19 22.59 -17.18
C PHE A 454 15.68 23.24 -15.90
N TRP A 455 16.56 23.62 -14.96
CA TRP A 455 16.12 24.22 -13.70
C TRP A 455 15.54 25.64 -13.85
N ARG A 456 15.78 26.28 -14.99
CA ARG A 456 15.17 27.57 -15.37
C ARG A 456 13.79 27.37 -16.03
N ASP A 457 13.70 26.43 -16.97
CA ASP A 457 12.57 26.33 -17.90
C ASP A 457 11.59 25.20 -17.52
N GLY A 458 12.08 24.15 -16.86
CA GLY A 458 11.30 23.02 -16.34
C GLY A 458 10.76 22.09 -17.43
N ARG A 459 11.51 21.91 -18.52
CA ARG A 459 11.10 21.12 -19.70
C ARG A 459 11.84 19.78 -19.75
N TRP A 460 11.08 18.69 -19.78
CA TRP A 460 11.61 17.31 -19.84
C TRP A 460 11.84 16.79 -21.27
N HIS A 461 11.67 17.68 -22.25
CA HIS A 461 11.78 17.47 -23.69
C HIS A 461 12.37 18.76 -24.29
N GLU A 462 13.11 18.65 -25.38
CA GLU A 462 13.72 19.80 -26.08
C GLU A 462 12.67 20.75 -26.67
#